data_AF-A0A8B4U1G7-F1
#
_entry.id   AF-A0A8B4U1G7-F1
#
_cell.length_a   1.000
_cell.length_b   1.000
_cell.length_c   1.000
_cell.angle_alpha   90.00
_cell.angle_beta   90.00
_cell.angle_gamma   90.00
#
_symmetry.space_group_name_H-M   'P 1'
#
loop_
_entity.id
_entity.type
_entity.pdbx_description
1 polymer ?
#
loop_
_entity_poly.entity_id
_entity_poly.type
_entity_poly.pdbx_seq_one_letter_code
_entity_poly.pdbx_strand_id
1 'polypeptide(L)'
;MKDAKSKDLSELFNTITVRNVPADVDEAITRQAKAAGKSKSDFVQEFLTATFGDLIGNFIRTSELVALMDQEMARMAGTVLSEHVYDLEMTQAGHREFCRILGIKNNDDLQRIMLAGMPYLQIRAGQLRGIDSLARGNSLYAALLVNGASRDEETVQALHRSLFNMFPETVFQEMINELRKAMRMDAFEWSLI
;
A
#
# COMPACT_ATOMS: atom_id res chain seq x y z
N MET A 1 7.69 10.79 -38.94
CA MET A 1 7.61 9.60 -38.08
C MET A 1 8.97 9.42 -37.44
N LYS A 2 9.11 9.68 -36.13
CA LYS A 2 10.35 9.45 -35.39
C LYS A 2 10.22 8.11 -34.68
N ASP A 3 11.20 7.26 -34.91
CA ASP A 3 11.29 5.91 -34.38
C ASP A 3 11.24 5.91 -32.84
N ALA A 4 10.22 5.23 -32.30
CA ALA A 4 10.21 4.84 -30.91
C ALA A 4 11.27 3.72 -30.74
N LYS A 5 12.45 4.07 -30.21
CA LYS A 5 13.42 3.07 -29.74
C LYS A 5 12.71 2.14 -28.77
N SER A 6 12.62 0.85 -29.09
CA SER A 6 12.22 -0.17 -28.11
C SER A 6 13.25 -0.14 -26.98
N LYS A 7 12.83 0.21 -25.76
CA LYS A 7 13.67 0.04 -24.57
C LYS A 7 14.06 -1.44 -24.48
N ASP A 8 15.36 -1.70 -24.38
CA ASP A 8 15.86 -3.04 -24.14
C ASP A 8 15.34 -3.54 -22.78
N LEU A 9 14.60 -4.64 -22.78
CA LEU A 9 14.00 -5.22 -21.58
C LEU A 9 15.08 -5.69 -20.59
N SER A 10 16.32 -5.85 -21.06
CA SER A 10 17.47 -6.19 -20.21
C SER A 10 17.83 -5.08 -19.21
N GLU A 11 17.47 -3.82 -19.48
CA GLU A 11 17.71 -2.68 -18.58
C GLU A 11 16.73 -2.64 -17.38
N LEU A 12 15.72 -3.52 -17.34
CA LEU A 12 14.72 -3.59 -16.26
C LEU A 12 15.13 -4.52 -15.11
N PHE A 13 16.13 -5.38 -15.30
CA PHE A 13 16.50 -6.40 -14.32
C PHE A 13 18.00 -6.40 -14.04
N ASN A 14 18.35 -6.34 -12.75
CA ASN A 14 19.73 -6.47 -12.31
C ASN A 14 20.04 -7.91 -11.92
N THR A 15 21.18 -8.44 -12.37
CA THR A 15 21.69 -9.73 -11.90
C THR A 15 22.50 -9.51 -10.62
N ILE A 16 22.17 -10.26 -9.57
CA ILE A 16 22.91 -10.26 -8.31
C ILE A 16 23.54 -11.64 -8.07
N THR A 17 24.72 -11.68 -7.44
CA THR A 17 25.34 -12.92 -6.97
C THR A 17 25.49 -12.85 -5.45
N VAL A 18 24.76 -13.70 -4.73
CA VAL A 18 24.90 -13.82 -3.27
C VAL A 18 25.98 -14.86 -2.97
N ARG A 19 27.08 -14.44 -2.35
CA ARG A 19 28.23 -15.31 -2.04
C ARG A 19 28.23 -15.71 -0.57
N ASN A 20 28.87 -16.83 -0.26
CA ASN A 20 29.09 -17.33 1.10
C ASN A 20 27.79 -17.59 1.88
N VAL A 21 26.74 -18.07 1.22
CA VAL A 21 25.52 -18.54 1.90
C VAL A 21 25.87 -19.80 2.71
N PRO A 22 25.58 -19.84 4.02
CA PRO A 22 25.78 -21.05 4.83
C PRO A 22 25.07 -22.27 4.23
N ALA A 23 25.70 -23.45 4.29
CA ALA A 23 25.20 -24.66 3.63
C ALA A 23 23.81 -25.09 4.15
N ASP A 24 23.57 -24.92 5.45
CA ASP A 24 22.28 -25.19 6.09
C ASP A 24 21.18 -24.23 5.61
N VAL A 25 21.52 -22.96 5.41
CA VAL A 25 20.60 -21.96 4.84
C VAL A 25 20.31 -22.28 3.37
N ASP A 26 21.33 -22.65 2.59
CA ASP A 26 21.18 -23.04 1.19
C ASP A 26 20.25 -24.26 1.02
N GLU A 27 20.37 -25.24 1.92
CA GLU A 27 19.49 -26.41 1.98
C GLU A 27 18.06 -26.01 2.38
N ALA A 28 17.90 -25.12 3.35
CA ALA A 28 16.60 -24.61 3.77
C ALA A 28 15.88 -23.87 2.62
N ILE A 29 16.58 -23.03 1.86
CA ILE A 29 16.02 -22.37 0.67
C ILE A 29 15.56 -23.42 -0.35
N THR A 30 16.36 -24.45 -0.61
CA THR A 30 16.01 -25.52 -1.55
C THR A 30 14.72 -26.25 -1.13
N ARG A 31 14.61 -26.58 0.16
CA ARG A 31 13.41 -27.23 0.71
C ARG A 31 12.17 -26.34 0.59
N GLN A 32 12.29 -25.05 0.93
CA GLN A 32 11.18 -24.10 0.83
C GLN A 32 10.74 -23.86 -0.62
N ALA A 33 11.69 -23.69 -1.55
CA ALA A 33 11.40 -23.54 -2.98
C ALA A 33 10.66 -24.77 -3.52
N LYS A 34 11.11 -25.98 -3.16
CA LYS A 34 10.44 -27.23 -3.54
C LYS A 34 9.03 -27.33 -2.96
N ALA A 35 8.84 -26.97 -1.68
CA ALA A 35 7.52 -26.95 -1.05
C ALA A 35 6.56 -25.96 -1.72
N ALA A 36 7.08 -24.83 -2.24
CA ALA A 36 6.32 -23.85 -3.00
C ALA A 36 6.11 -24.22 -4.48
N GLY A 37 6.71 -25.32 -4.97
CA GLY A 37 6.65 -25.73 -6.37
C GLY A 37 7.43 -24.82 -7.33
N LYS A 38 8.48 -24.14 -6.85
CA LYS A 38 9.25 -23.15 -7.61
C LYS A 38 10.71 -23.55 -7.75
N SER A 39 11.40 -22.98 -8.75
CA SER A 39 12.86 -23.09 -8.81
C SER A 39 13.48 -22.31 -7.64
N LYS A 40 14.70 -22.68 -7.25
CA LYS A 40 15.43 -21.98 -6.18
C LYS A 40 15.66 -20.51 -6.52
N SER A 41 15.96 -20.22 -7.79
CA SER A 41 16.18 -18.86 -8.28
C SER A 41 14.90 -18.03 -8.19
N ASP A 42 13.77 -18.56 -8.68
CA ASP A 42 12.49 -17.84 -8.66
C ASP A 42 12.04 -17.59 -7.22
N PHE A 43 12.20 -18.59 -6.34
CA PHE A 43 11.87 -18.44 -4.93
C PHE A 43 12.70 -17.34 -4.24
N VAL A 44 14.02 -17.30 -4.49
CA VAL A 44 14.89 -16.25 -3.92
C VAL A 44 14.58 -14.89 -4.54
N GLN A 45 14.35 -14.82 -5.85
CA GLN A 45 13.97 -13.58 -6.52
C GLN A 45 12.67 -13.02 -5.93
N GLU A 46 11.62 -13.82 -5.85
CA GLU A 46 10.36 -13.42 -5.25
C GLU A 46 10.51 -13.01 -3.79
N PHE A 47 11.32 -13.75 -3.02
CA PHE A 47 11.62 -13.39 -1.63
C PHE A 47 12.30 -12.02 -1.53
N LEU A 48 13.30 -11.76 -2.37
CA LEU A 48 14.00 -10.47 -2.40
C LEU A 48 13.09 -9.35 -2.88
N THR A 49 12.26 -9.58 -3.89
CA THR A 49 11.27 -8.61 -4.36
C THR A 49 10.20 -8.35 -3.29
N ALA A 50 9.77 -9.35 -2.54
CA ALA A 50 8.83 -9.17 -1.43
C ALA A 50 9.48 -8.46 -0.22
N THR A 51 10.75 -8.75 0.06
CA THR A 51 11.47 -8.22 1.23
C THR A 51 11.98 -6.79 1.00
N PHE A 52 12.55 -6.55 -0.17
CA PHE A 52 13.23 -5.30 -0.53
C PHE A 52 12.50 -4.48 -1.59
N GLY A 53 11.52 -5.07 -2.28
CA GLY A 53 10.64 -4.31 -3.15
C GLY A 53 9.71 -3.43 -2.34
N ASP A 54 9.38 -2.29 -2.91
CA ASP A 54 8.33 -1.41 -2.39
C ASP A 54 7.08 -1.62 -3.23
N LEU A 55 6.27 -2.63 -2.89
CA LEU A 55 5.09 -2.99 -3.66
C LEU A 55 4.13 -1.80 -3.81
N ILE A 56 3.80 -1.13 -2.71
CA ILE A 56 2.89 0.01 -2.68
C ILE A 56 3.51 1.21 -3.39
N GLY A 57 4.74 1.59 -3.07
CA GLY A 57 5.39 2.75 -3.70
C GLY A 57 5.65 2.55 -5.20
N ASN A 58 5.93 1.33 -5.65
CA ASN A 58 5.99 1.00 -7.07
C ASN A 58 4.62 1.16 -7.72
N PHE A 59 3.56 0.61 -7.12
CA PHE A 59 2.21 0.70 -7.65
C PHE A 59 1.72 2.14 -7.74
N ILE A 60 1.98 2.98 -6.72
CA ILE A 60 1.68 4.43 -6.75
C ILE A 60 2.36 5.10 -7.94
N ARG A 61 3.63 4.77 -8.21
CA ARG A 61 4.41 5.40 -9.29
C ARG A 61 3.97 4.98 -10.69
N THR A 62 3.42 3.78 -10.85
CA THR A 62 3.13 3.21 -12.19
C THR A 62 1.65 3.11 -12.53
N SER A 63 0.75 3.18 -11.54
CA SER A 63 -0.69 3.06 -11.75
C SER A 63 -1.33 4.36 -12.25
N GLU A 64 -1.78 4.35 -13.50
CA GLU A 64 -2.59 5.45 -14.07
C GLU A 64 -3.90 5.66 -13.30
N LEU A 65 -4.45 4.58 -12.75
CA LEU A 65 -5.67 4.63 -11.94
C LEU A 65 -5.46 5.42 -10.66
N VAL A 66 -4.33 5.20 -9.97
CA VAL A 66 -3.98 5.96 -8.75
C VAL A 66 -3.74 7.42 -9.11
N ALA A 67 -3.01 7.69 -10.20
CA ALA A 67 -2.76 9.06 -10.65
C ALA A 67 -4.07 9.83 -10.95
N LEU A 68 -5.03 9.19 -11.62
CA LEU A 68 -6.35 9.78 -11.88
C LEU A 68 -7.15 10.03 -10.59
N MET A 69 -7.15 9.06 -9.68
CA MET A 69 -7.89 9.18 -8.42
C MET A 69 -7.27 10.17 -7.45
N ASP A 70 -5.95 10.36 -7.47
CA ASP A 70 -5.29 11.42 -6.71
C ASP A 70 -5.75 12.82 -7.16
N GLN A 71 -5.84 13.04 -8.49
CA GLN A 71 -6.34 14.31 -9.04
C GLN A 71 -7.79 14.56 -8.61
N GLU A 72 -8.63 13.52 -8.71
CA GLU A 72 -10.03 13.63 -8.33
C GLU A 72 -10.19 13.85 -6.82
N MET A 73 -9.41 13.15 -6.00
CA MET A 73 -9.42 13.32 -4.55
C MET A 73 -8.95 14.71 -4.12
N ALA A 74 -7.93 15.28 -4.78
CA ALA A 74 -7.50 16.66 -4.53
C ALA A 74 -8.63 17.66 -4.84
N ARG A 75 -9.32 17.47 -5.98
CA ARG A 75 -10.49 18.26 -6.37
C ARG A 75 -11.62 18.15 -5.33
N MET A 76 -11.91 16.94 -4.85
CA MET A 76 -12.93 16.69 -3.81
C MET A 76 -12.58 17.36 -2.47
N ALA A 77 -11.30 17.40 -2.12
CA ALA A 77 -10.79 18.04 -0.90
C ALA A 77 -10.69 19.57 -1.03
N GLY A 78 -10.84 20.11 -2.24
CA GLY A 78 -10.70 21.54 -2.52
C GLY A 78 -9.24 22.02 -2.44
N THR A 79 -8.30 21.13 -2.75
CA THR A 79 -6.85 21.39 -2.69
C THR A 79 -6.19 21.04 -4.03
N VAL A 80 -4.89 21.32 -4.14
CA VAL A 80 -4.10 20.97 -5.33
C VAL A 80 -3.31 19.67 -5.10
N LEU A 81 -3.06 18.93 -6.17
CA LEU A 81 -2.15 17.80 -6.11
C LEU A 81 -0.71 18.33 -6.05
N SER A 82 0.09 17.87 -5.09
CA SER A 82 1.49 18.28 -4.98
C SER A 82 2.30 17.84 -6.21
N GLU A 83 3.16 18.74 -6.67
CA GLU A 83 4.14 18.47 -7.72
C GLU A 83 5.33 17.66 -7.19
N HIS A 84 5.54 17.63 -5.87
CA HIS A 84 6.59 16.87 -5.23
C HIS A 84 6.11 15.43 -4.99
N VAL A 85 6.74 14.50 -5.71
CA VAL A 85 6.42 13.06 -5.68
C VAL A 85 6.68 12.42 -4.31
N TYR A 86 7.38 13.10 -3.41
CA TYR A 86 7.88 12.55 -2.14
C TYR A 86 7.22 13.12 -0.88
N ASP A 87 6.16 13.92 -1.00
CA ASP A 87 5.57 14.64 0.15
C ASP A 87 4.82 13.73 1.14
N LEU A 88 4.38 12.56 0.68
CA LEU A 88 4.00 11.49 1.61
C LEU A 88 5.28 10.80 2.04
N GLU A 89 5.88 11.23 3.15
CA GLU A 89 7.00 10.55 3.82
C GLU A 89 6.57 9.19 4.42
N MET A 90 5.80 8.40 3.69
CA MET A 90 5.56 7.01 4.06
C MET A 90 6.84 6.25 3.75
N THR A 91 7.53 5.83 4.80
CA THR A 91 8.74 5.02 4.64
C THR A 91 8.41 3.66 4.02
N GLN A 92 9.39 3.03 3.36
CA GLN A 92 9.24 1.64 2.91
C GLN A 92 8.81 0.70 4.05
N ALA A 93 9.19 1.00 5.30
CA ALA A 93 8.71 0.28 6.47
C ALA A 93 7.19 0.41 6.66
N GLY A 94 6.64 1.61 6.48
CA GLY A 94 5.19 1.84 6.47
C GLY A 94 4.46 1.06 5.37
N HIS A 95 5.00 1.03 4.15
CA HIS A 95 4.43 0.20 3.07
C HIS A 95 4.41 -1.29 3.42
N ARG A 96 5.48 -1.80 4.03
CA ARG A 96 5.51 -3.20 4.49
C ARG A 96 4.49 -3.47 5.58
N GLU A 97 4.28 -2.55 6.51
CA GLU A 97 3.26 -2.72 7.55
C GLU A 97 1.85 -2.73 6.96
N PHE A 98 1.54 -1.89 5.97
CA PHE A 98 0.28 -1.99 5.24
C PHE A 98 0.11 -3.38 4.60
N CYS A 99 1.14 -3.86 3.89
CA CYS A 99 1.08 -5.18 3.26
C CYS A 99 0.91 -6.30 4.29
N ARG A 100 1.61 -6.24 5.42
CA ARG A 100 1.53 -7.24 6.48
C ARG A 100 0.15 -7.26 7.14
N ILE A 101 -0.34 -6.11 7.58
CA ILE A 101 -1.61 -5.97 8.31
C ILE A 101 -2.79 -6.30 7.39
N LEU A 102 -2.74 -5.85 6.14
CA LEU A 102 -3.82 -6.07 5.17
C LEU A 102 -3.64 -7.36 4.36
N GLY A 103 -2.56 -8.10 4.53
CA GLY A 103 -2.29 -9.34 3.79
C GLY A 103 -2.14 -9.15 2.27
N ILE A 104 -1.59 -8.01 1.84
CA ILE A 104 -1.39 -7.66 0.43
C ILE A 104 -0.12 -8.33 -0.07
N LYS A 105 -0.22 -9.06 -1.19
CA LYS A 105 0.89 -9.88 -1.70
C LYS A 105 1.40 -9.42 -3.07
N ASN A 106 0.58 -8.73 -3.84
CA ASN A 106 0.90 -8.36 -5.22
C ASN A 106 0.10 -7.13 -5.71
N ASN A 107 0.33 -6.73 -6.96
CA ASN A 107 -0.35 -5.61 -7.60
C ASN A 107 -1.85 -5.85 -7.82
N ASP A 108 -2.28 -7.10 -8.03
CA ASP A 108 -3.71 -7.42 -8.23
C ASP A 108 -4.52 -7.17 -6.96
N ASP A 109 -3.93 -7.46 -5.78
CA ASP A 109 -4.51 -7.12 -4.49
C ASP A 109 -4.65 -5.60 -4.35
N LEU A 110 -3.62 -4.83 -4.70
CA LEU A 110 -3.66 -3.36 -4.67
C LEU A 110 -4.71 -2.79 -5.63
N GLN A 111 -4.82 -3.34 -6.84
CA GLN A 111 -5.83 -2.92 -7.81
C GLN A 111 -7.24 -3.21 -7.30
N ARG A 112 -7.47 -4.39 -6.72
CA ARG A 112 -8.76 -4.76 -6.12
C ARG A 112 -9.12 -3.84 -4.95
N ILE A 113 -8.16 -3.57 -4.07
CA ILE A 113 -8.34 -2.65 -2.93
C ILE A 113 -8.68 -1.25 -3.43
N MET A 114 -7.93 -0.74 -4.41
CA MET A 114 -8.15 0.58 -4.98
C MET A 114 -9.57 0.71 -5.55
N LEU A 115 -10.00 -0.24 -6.38
CA LEU A 115 -11.35 -0.25 -6.97
C LEU A 115 -12.45 -0.32 -5.90
N ALA A 116 -12.27 -1.14 -4.87
CA ALA A 116 -13.22 -1.24 -3.76
C ALA A 116 -13.27 0.03 -2.90
N GLY A 117 -12.16 0.77 -2.80
CA GLY A 117 -12.05 2.00 -2.02
C GLY A 117 -12.61 3.25 -2.70
N MET A 118 -12.68 3.27 -4.04
CA MET A 118 -13.12 4.44 -4.82
C MET A 118 -14.41 5.11 -4.35
N PRO A 119 -15.51 4.36 -4.04
CA PRO A 119 -16.76 4.98 -3.61
C PRO A 119 -16.65 5.80 -2.32
N TYR A 120 -15.59 5.59 -1.55
CA TYR A 120 -15.39 6.19 -0.23
C TYR A 120 -14.32 7.29 -0.22
N LEU A 121 -13.67 7.56 -1.36
CA LEU A 121 -12.65 8.61 -1.46
C LEU A 121 -13.20 10.00 -1.11
N GLN A 122 -14.47 10.26 -1.39
CA GLN A 122 -15.12 11.53 -1.03
C GLN A 122 -15.19 11.75 0.49
N ILE A 123 -15.41 10.69 1.27
CA ILE A 123 -15.38 10.75 2.74
C ILE A 123 -13.96 11.08 3.20
N ARG A 124 -12.97 10.35 2.68
CA ARG A 124 -11.57 10.60 3.04
C ARG A 124 -11.09 11.98 2.63
N ALA A 125 -11.49 12.47 1.45
CA ALA A 125 -11.21 13.83 1.00
C ALA A 125 -11.83 14.88 1.93
N GLY A 126 -13.04 14.61 2.45
CA GLY A 126 -13.69 15.44 3.46
C GLY A 126 -12.88 15.54 4.76
N GLN A 127 -12.37 14.41 5.24
CA GLN A 127 -11.52 14.33 6.44
C GLN A 127 -10.15 15.02 6.26
N LEU A 128 -9.72 15.24 5.02
CA LEU A 128 -8.47 15.90 4.67
C LEU A 128 -8.65 17.37 4.26
N ARG A 129 -9.85 17.96 4.46
CA ARG A 129 -10.06 19.37 4.16
C ARG A 129 -9.16 20.26 5.00
N GLY A 130 -8.69 21.35 4.39
CA GLY A 130 -7.81 22.32 5.03
C GLY A 130 -6.32 22.02 4.90
N ILE A 131 -5.92 20.95 4.19
CA ILE A 131 -4.52 20.73 3.81
C ILE A 131 -4.14 21.59 2.60
N ASP A 132 -2.90 22.08 2.59
CA ASP A 132 -2.38 22.97 1.54
C ASP A 132 -2.23 22.27 0.19
N SER A 133 -1.84 20.99 0.20
CA SER A 133 -1.76 20.15 -0.99
C SER A 133 -1.94 18.68 -0.64
N LEU A 134 -2.43 17.90 -1.60
CA LEU A 134 -2.52 16.44 -1.52
C LEU A 134 -1.30 15.82 -2.19
N ALA A 135 -0.53 15.03 -1.46
CA ALA A 135 0.59 14.29 -2.05
C ALA A 135 0.10 13.10 -2.91
N ARG A 136 0.92 12.68 -3.88
CA ARG A 136 0.62 11.54 -4.77
C ARG A 136 0.59 10.23 -3.99
N GLY A 137 -0.32 9.33 -4.36
CA GLY A 137 -0.59 8.07 -3.69
C GLY A 137 -1.64 8.15 -2.58
N ASN A 138 -2.11 9.36 -2.20
CA ASN A 138 -3.11 9.52 -1.15
C ASN A 138 -4.41 8.77 -1.45
N SER A 139 -4.83 8.68 -2.71
CA SER A 139 -6.03 7.93 -3.09
C SER A 139 -5.86 6.43 -2.82
N LEU A 140 -4.65 5.88 -3.00
CA LEU A 140 -4.37 4.50 -2.62
C LEU A 140 -4.31 4.33 -1.10
N TYR A 141 -3.68 5.24 -0.36
CA TYR A 141 -3.69 5.17 1.10
C TYR A 141 -5.10 5.30 1.69
N ALA A 142 -5.94 6.14 1.08
CA ALA A 142 -7.35 6.23 1.40
C ALA A 142 -8.04 4.87 1.18
N ALA A 143 -7.83 4.23 0.03
CA ALA A 143 -8.39 2.91 -0.25
C ALA A 143 -7.87 1.82 0.69
N LEU A 144 -6.59 1.86 1.09
CA LEU A 144 -6.00 0.96 2.07
C LEU A 144 -6.63 1.13 3.46
N LEU A 145 -6.84 2.38 3.89
CA LEU A 145 -7.54 2.69 5.13
C LEU A 145 -9.00 2.20 5.10
N VAL A 146 -9.71 2.41 3.98
CA VAL A 146 -11.06 1.89 3.77
C VAL A 146 -11.07 0.36 3.86
N ASN A 147 -10.11 -0.31 3.23
CA ASN A 147 -9.98 -1.77 3.34
C ASN A 147 -9.76 -2.21 4.79
N GLY A 148 -8.91 -1.50 5.54
CA GLY A 148 -8.74 -1.69 6.97
C GLY A 148 -10.03 -1.50 7.77
N ALA A 149 -10.73 -0.39 7.55
CA ALA A 149 -11.97 -0.06 8.23
C ALA A 149 -13.09 -1.09 8.00
N SER A 150 -13.05 -1.80 6.87
CA SER A 150 -14.01 -2.87 6.54
C SER A 150 -13.74 -4.20 7.24
N ARG A 151 -12.64 -4.33 7.99
CA ARG A 151 -12.26 -5.55 8.72
C ARG A 151 -12.75 -5.51 10.17
N ASP A 152 -12.16 -6.35 11.02
CA ASP A 152 -12.34 -6.38 12.46
C ASP A 152 -11.58 -5.26 13.20
N GLU A 153 -11.94 -5.08 14.47
CA GLU A 153 -11.37 -4.04 15.33
C GLU A 153 -9.86 -4.23 15.56
N GLU A 154 -9.41 -5.49 15.71
CA GLU A 154 -8.00 -5.82 15.93
C GLU A 154 -7.13 -5.33 14.76
N THR A 155 -7.59 -5.53 13.52
CA THR A 155 -6.92 -5.04 12.33
C THR A 155 -6.83 -3.51 12.32
N VAL A 156 -7.91 -2.83 12.68
CA VAL A 156 -7.93 -1.37 12.74
C VAL A 156 -7.00 -0.83 13.83
N GLN A 157 -6.99 -1.45 15.01
CA GLN A 157 -6.05 -1.10 16.09
C GLN A 157 -4.60 -1.38 15.68
N ALA A 158 -4.32 -2.43 14.90
CA ALA A 158 -2.99 -2.68 14.34
C ALA A 158 -2.56 -1.56 13.37
N LEU A 159 -3.47 -1.10 12.49
CA LEU A 159 -3.20 0.04 11.62
C LEU A 159 -2.91 1.32 12.42
N HIS A 160 -3.71 1.60 13.46
CA HIS A 160 -3.47 2.77 14.32
C HIS A 160 -2.08 2.73 14.94
N ARG A 161 -1.74 1.65 15.65
CA ARG A 161 -0.46 1.53 16.37
C ARG A 161 0.75 1.59 15.44
N SER A 162 0.66 1.01 14.23
CA SER A 162 1.80 0.91 13.32
C SER A 162 1.94 2.08 12.35
N LEU A 163 0.83 2.66 11.88
CA LEU A 163 0.82 3.56 10.71
C LEU A 163 0.14 4.91 10.96
N PHE A 164 -0.81 4.97 11.90
CA PHE A 164 -1.56 6.20 12.20
C PHE A 164 -1.36 6.65 13.66
N ASN A 165 -0.26 6.25 14.29
CA ASN A 165 0.03 6.49 15.71
C ASN A 165 0.23 7.97 16.06
N MET A 166 0.45 8.82 15.06
CA MET A 166 0.48 10.27 15.20
C MET A 166 -0.90 10.88 15.41
N PHE A 167 -1.98 10.20 15.03
CA PHE A 167 -3.34 10.64 15.31
C PHE A 167 -3.75 10.21 16.71
N PRO A 168 -4.36 11.10 17.51
CA PRO A 168 -5.02 10.70 18.75
C PRO A 168 -6.01 9.56 18.47
N GLU A 169 -6.04 8.57 19.35
CA GLU A 169 -6.84 7.36 19.14
C GLU A 169 -8.31 7.68 18.90
N THR A 170 -8.90 8.60 19.67
CA THR A 170 -10.30 9.02 19.52
C THR A 170 -10.59 9.61 18.14
N VAL A 171 -9.68 10.45 17.61
CA VAL A 171 -9.81 11.04 16.27
C VAL A 171 -9.72 9.96 15.19
N PHE A 172 -8.82 9.00 15.36
CA PHE A 172 -8.69 7.89 14.43
C PHE A 172 -9.93 6.98 14.45
N GLN A 173 -10.46 6.68 15.64
CA GLN A 173 -11.68 5.91 15.84
C GLN A 173 -12.91 6.56 15.19
N GLU A 174 -13.09 7.88 15.36
CA GLU A 174 -14.15 8.65 14.70
C GLU A 174 -14.05 8.57 13.18
N MET A 175 -12.84 8.76 12.64
CA MET A 175 -12.56 8.63 11.20
C MET A 175 -12.93 7.24 10.66
N ILE A 176 -12.61 6.17 11.39
CA ILE A 176 -12.97 4.80 11.00
C ILE A 176 -14.47 4.59 11.04
N ASN A 177 -15.16 5.05 12.10
CA ASN A 177 -16.60 4.88 12.23
C ASN A 177 -17.38 5.67 11.16
N GLU A 178 -16.87 6.81 10.71
CA GLU A 178 -17.42 7.54 9.56
C GLU A 178 -17.35 6.69 8.27
N LEU A 179 -16.21 6.06 8.01
CA LEU A 179 -16.05 5.15 6.86
C LEU A 179 -16.97 3.94 6.98
N ARG A 180 -17.06 3.31 8.16
CA ARG A 180 -17.94 2.16 8.40
C ARG A 180 -19.41 2.49 8.19
N LYS A 181 -19.84 3.67 8.65
CA LYS A 181 -21.18 4.18 8.38
C LYS A 181 -21.45 4.32 6.89
N ALA A 182 -20.50 4.86 6.11
CA ALA A 182 -20.62 4.94 4.66
C ALA A 182 -20.70 3.56 3.98
N MET A 183 -19.98 2.57 4.54
CA MET A 183 -20.03 1.15 4.13
C MET A 183 -21.28 0.41 4.63
N ARG A 184 -22.17 1.07 5.39
CA ARG A 184 -23.35 0.46 6.05
C ARG A 184 -22.98 -0.67 7.02
N MET A 185 -21.85 -0.52 7.69
CA MET A 185 -21.39 -1.42 8.74
C MET A 185 -21.66 -0.79 10.11
N ASP A 186 -21.82 -1.64 11.12
CA ASP A 186 -21.92 -1.18 12.50
C ASP A 186 -20.64 -0.46 12.91
N ALA A 187 -20.78 0.63 13.65
CA ALA A 187 -19.65 1.29 14.29
C ALA A 187 -18.97 0.31 15.26
N PHE A 188 -17.66 0.42 15.41
CA PHE A 188 -17.01 -0.28 16.51
C PHE A 188 -17.41 0.36 17.83
N GLU A 189 -17.77 -0.49 18.79
CA GLU A 189 -17.85 -0.11 20.21
C GLU A 189 -16.46 -0.33 20.80
N TRP A 190 -15.61 0.68 20.63
CA TRP A 190 -14.21 0.62 21.04
C TRP A 190 -14.12 0.25 22.52
N SER A 191 -13.44 -0.85 22.81
CA SER A 191 -13.14 -1.20 24.19
C SER A 191 -12.22 -0.11 24.77
N LEU A 192 -12.71 0.67 25.73
CA LEU A 192 -11.88 1.58 26.52
C LEU A 192 -10.78 0.75 27.20
N ILE A 193 -9.53 0.94 26.80
CA ILE A 193 -8.35 0.42 27.51
C ILE A 193 -7.97 1.42 28.61
#